data_AF-A0A1H5V8U7-F1
#
_entry.id   AF-A0A1H5V8U7-F1
#
_cell.length_a   1.000
_cell.length_b   1.000
_cell.length_c   1.000
_cell.angle_alpha   90.00
_cell.angle_beta   90.00
_cell.angle_gamma   90.00
#
_symmetry.space_group_name_H-M   'P 1'
#
loop_
_entity.id
_entity.type
_entity.pdbx_description
1 polymer ?
#
loop_
_entity_poly.entity_id
_entity_poly.type
_entity_poly.pdbx_seq_one_letter_code
_entity_poly.pdbx_strand_id
1 'polypeptide(L)'
;MTYPYDPAGFSQVGAIRRGGILSGNALCVASMVTWAAGFPAAEILLDSWHPAALTAARLVLAVAILLPVWIMADGPAAARHARWGHGLMVGGMGFGLGAFFLLKAQALTDPVTVALIASASPLAATLLEMAQRSRRLTPGFVLGLAASVIGGAVATQGTPSADLGMGAAYAIASVFVFA
;
A
#
# COMPACT_ATOMS: atom_id res chain seq x y z
N MET A 1 29.35 -42.86 -16.05
CA MET A 1 28.54 -41.77 -16.61
C MET A 1 28.67 -40.58 -15.66
N THR A 2 29.68 -39.75 -15.87
CA THR A 2 30.01 -38.59 -15.01
C THR A 2 29.45 -37.34 -15.65
N TYR A 3 28.46 -36.70 -15.03
CA TYR A 3 27.98 -35.38 -15.45
C TYR A 3 29.13 -34.37 -15.31
N PRO A 4 29.44 -33.55 -16.33
CA PRO A 4 30.42 -32.49 -16.19
C PRO A 4 29.89 -31.44 -15.21
N TYR A 5 30.65 -31.19 -14.14
CA TYR A 5 30.43 -30.09 -13.21
C TYR A 5 30.74 -28.77 -13.93
N ASP A 6 29.74 -27.92 -14.15
CA ASP A 6 29.90 -26.58 -14.70
C ASP A 6 29.92 -25.52 -13.58
N PRO A 7 31.10 -25.02 -13.18
CA PRO A 7 31.21 -23.96 -12.17
C PRO A 7 30.68 -22.61 -12.64
N ALA A 8 30.45 -22.40 -13.95
CA ALA A 8 29.98 -21.12 -14.50
C ALA A 8 28.49 -20.86 -14.20
N GLY A 9 27.68 -21.92 -14.01
CA GLY A 9 26.28 -21.77 -13.62
C GLY A 9 26.10 -21.12 -12.25
N PHE A 10 26.97 -21.41 -11.29
CA PHE A 10 26.90 -20.87 -9.92
C PHE A 10 27.37 -19.42 -9.83
N SER A 11 28.35 -19.02 -10.65
CA SER A 11 28.83 -17.62 -10.69
C SER A 11 27.83 -16.69 -11.38
N GLN A 12 27.15 -17.16 -12.43
CA GLN A 12 26.04 -16.48 -13.11
C GLN A 12 24.86 -16.22 -12.15
N VAL A 13 24.42 -17.24 -11.39
CA VAL A 13 23.33 -17.10 -10.40
C VAL A 13 23.71 -16.12 -9.28
N GLY A 14 24.97 -16.10 -8.84
CA GLY A 14 25.46 -15.18 -7.81
C GLY A 14 25.59 -13.72 -8.25
N ALA A 15 25.90 -13.46 -9.52
CA ALA A 15 25.99 -12.12 -10.10
C ALA A 15 24.61 -11.54 -10.44
N ILE A 16 23.70 -12.34 -11.01
CA ILE A 16 22.30 -11.98 -11.26
C ILE A 16 21.58 -11.67 -9.92
N ARG A 17 21.87 -12.44 -8.85
CA ARG A 17 21.36 -12.14 -7.49
C ARG A 17 21.81 -10.78 -6.97
N ARG A 18 23.10 -10.44 -7.05
CA ARG A 18 23.62 -9.19 -6.45
C ARG A 18 23.15 -7.93 -7.17
N GLY A 19 23.13 -7.95 -8.51
CA GLY A 19 22.58 -6.84 -9.31
C GLY A 19 21.07 -6.65 -9.10
N GLY A 20 20.31 -7.75 -9.01
CA GLY A 20 18.87 -7.72 -8.76
C GLY A 20 18.48 -7.32 -7.34
N ILE A 21 19.30 -7.63 -6.32
CA ILE A 21 19.03 -7.22 -4.94
C ILE A 21 19.15 -5.71 -4.79
N LEU A 22 20.19 -5.08 -5.37
CA LEU A 22 20.35 -3.63 -5.26
C LEU A 22 19.25 -2.87 -6.01
N SER A 23 18.93 -3.29 -7.24
CA SER A 23 17.86 -2.68 -8.02
C SER A 23 16.48 -2.89 -7.37
N GLY A 24 16.21 -4.09 -6.84
CA GLY A 24 14.98 -4.39 -6.11
C GLY A 24 14.82 -3.56 -4.84
N ASN A 25 15.88 -3.45 -4.02
CA ASN A 25 15.87 -2.60 -2.83
C ASN A 25 15.70 -1.11 -3.18
N ALA A 26 16.38 -0.65 -4.23
CA ALA A 26 16.24 0.73 -4.71
C ALA A 26 14.81 1.03 -5.17
N LEU A 27 14.18 0.11 -5.92
CA LEU A 27 12.77 0.23 -6.34
C LEU A 27 11.82 0.24 -5.14
N CYS A 28 12.08 -0.59 -4.13
CA CYS A 28 11.32 -0.59 -2.88
C CYS A 28 11.41 0.77 -2.17
N VAL A 29 12.63 1.29 -1.97
CA VAL A 29 12.84 2.62 -1.36
C VAL A 29 12.16 3.71 -2.18
N ALA A 30 12.31 3.69 -3.50
CA ALA A 30 11.67 4.66 -4.39
C ALA A 30 10.14 4.62 -4.24
N SER A 31 9.54 3.41 -4.22
CA SER A 31 8.10 3.24 -3.99
C SER A 31 7.65 3.84 -2.66
N MET A 32 8.41 3.61 -1.58
CA MET A 32 8.08 4.14 -0.26
C MET A 32 8.18 5.67 -0.21
N VAL A 33 9.20 6.25 -0.83
CA VAL A 33 9.36 7.70 -0.94
C VAL A 33 8.23 8.32 -1.76
N THR A 34 7.88 7.73 -2.92
CA THR A 34 6.77 8.20 -3.75
C THR A 34 5.44 8.14 -3.02
N TRP A 35 5.20 7.07 -2.25
CA TRP A 35 3.98 6.94 -1.46
C TRP A 35 3.92 7.97 -0.33
N ALA A 36 5.01 8.11 0.45
CA ALA A 36 5.09 9.05 1.56
C ALA A 36 4.94 10.51 1.10
N ALA A 37 5.56 10.89 -0.01
CA ALA A 37 5.42 12.23 -0.61
C ALA A 37 3.97 12.56 -1.01
N GLY A 38 3.14 11.53 -1.24
CA GLY A 38 1.72 11.70 -1.53
C GLY A 38 0.90 12.31 -0.38
N PHE A 39 1.35 12.20 0.86
CA PHE A 39 0.65 12.75 2.03
C PHE A 39 0.74 14.28 2.09
N PRO A 40 1.95 14.90 2.13
CA PRO A 40 2.09 16.36 2.04
C PRO A 40 1.49 16.94 0.75
N ALA A 41 1.67 16.27 -0.40
CA ALA A 41 1.08 16.74 -1.64
C ALA A 41 -0.45 16.78 -1.56
N ALA A 42 -1.08 15.74 -1.00
CA ALA A 42 -2.53 15.72 -0.80
C ALA A 42 -3.01 16.80 0.18
N GLU A 43 -2.21 17.15 1.20
CA GLU A 43 -2.57 18.19 2.17
C GLU A 43 -2.80 19.53 1.48
N ILE A 44 -1.83 19.96 0.67
CA ILE A 44 -1.92 21.21 -0.11
C ILE A 44 -3.12 21.18 -1.09
N LEU A 45 -3.39 20.02 -1.70
CA LEU A 45 -4.51 19.87 -2.62
C LEU A 45 -5.87 19.91 -1.91
N LEU A 46 -5.95 19.37 -0.69
CA LEU A 46 -7.19 19.33 0.11
C LEU A 46 -7.63 20.72 0.59
N ASP A 47 -6.75 21.72 0.59
CA ASP A 47 -7.12 23.12 0.87
C ASP A 47 -8.12 23.69 -0.16
N SER A 48 -8.13 23.15 -1.38
CA SER A 48 -8.98 23.64 -2.47
C SER A 48 -9.84 22.57 -3.15
N TRP A 49 -9.50 21.29 -3.01
CA TRP A 49 -10.20 20.18 -3.64
C TRP A 49 -11.04 19.40 -2.63
N HIS A 50 -12.26 19.05 -3.02
CA HIS A 50 -13.07 18.09 -2.28
C HIS A 50 -12.37 16.70 -2.28
N PRO A 51 -12.36 15.95 -1.15
CA PRO A 51 -11.67 14.66 -1.07
C PRO A 51 -12.08 13.67 -2.16
N ALA A 52 -13.38 13.60 -2.49
CA ALA A 52 -13.88 12.73 -3.56
C ALA A 52 -13.32 13.10 -4.95
N ALA A 53 -13.25 14.40 -5.25
CA ALA A 53 -12.71 14.89 -6.52
C ALA A 53 -11.21 14.62 -6.61
N LEU A 54 -10.47 14.80 -5.50
CA LEU A 54 -9.05 14.52 -5.45
C LEU A 54 -8.75 13.01 -5.59
N THR A 55 -9.53 12.14 -4.95
CA THR A 55 -9.44 10.69 -5.14
C THR A 55 -9.73 10.32 -6.59
N ALA A 56 -10.79 10.86 -7.21
CA ALA A 56 -11.11 10.59 -8.60
C ALA A 56 -9.97 11.01 -9.53
N ALA A 57 -9.40 12.21 -9.33
CA ALA A 57 -8.26 12.69 -10.10
C ALA A 57 -7.03 11.77 -9.95
N ARG A 58 -6.73 11.30 -8.73
CA ARG A 58 -5.64 10.32 -8.49
C ARG A 58 -5.85 9.02 -9.26
N LEU A 59 -7.06 8.47 -9.26
CA LEU A 59 -7.37 7.22 -9.94
C LEU A 59 -7.37 7.40 -11.47
N VAL A 60 -7.88 8.51 -11.98
CA VAL A 60 -7.80 8.84 -13.41
C VAL A 60 -6.35 8.95 -13.85
N LEU A 61 -5.50 9.64 -13.08
CA LEU A 61 -4.07 9.72 -13.37
C LEU A 61 -3.39 8.35 -13.33
N ALA A 62 -3.73 7.53 -12.33
CA ALA A 62 -3.21 6.17 -12.23
C ALA A 62 -3.62 5.33 -13.46
N VAL A 63 -4.87 5.41 -13.91
CA VAL A 63 -5.34 4.73 -15.13
C VAL A 63 -4.62 5.28 -16.36
N ALA A 64 -4.47 6.60 -16.49
CA ALA A 64 -3.81 7.24 -17.61
C ALA A 64 -2.33 6.83 -17.77
N ILE A 65 -1.67 6.46 -16.66
CA ILE A 65 -0.28 5.99 -16.67
C ILE A 65 -0.22 4.46 -16.79
N LEU A 66 -0.96 3.73 -15.96
CA LEU A 66 -0.86 2.28 -15.87
C LEU A 66 -1.46 1.56 -17.07
N LEU A 67 -2.54 2.08 -17.66
CA LEU A 67 -3.18 1.42 -18.81
C LEU A 67 -2.25 1.41 -20.05
N PRO A 68 -1.58 2.52 -20.45
CA PRO A 68 -0.58 2.48 -21.50
C PRO A 68 0.60 1.56 -21.18
N VAL A 69 1.13 1.63 -19.96
CA VAL A 69 2.26 0.76 -19.52
C VAL A 69 1.87 -0.72 -19.65
N TRP A 70 0.67 -1.08 -19.23
CA TRP A 70 0.16 -2.43 -19.36
C TRP A 70 0.01 -2.88 -20.82
N ILE A 71 -0.55 -2.02 -21.68
CA ILE A 71 -0.67 -2.30 -23.12
C ILE A 71 0.71 -2.46 -23.77
N MET A 72 1.72 -1.69 -23.34
CA MET A 72 3.09 -1.82 -23.84
C MET A 72 3.77 -3.11 -23.39
N ALA A 73 3.46 -3.60 -22.19
CA ALA A 73 4.05 -4.82 -21.63
C ALA A 73 3.42 -6.10 -22.20
N ASP A 74 2.08 -6.18 -22.23
CA ASP A 74 1.34 -7.41 -22.56
C ASP A 74 0.63 -7.37 -23.92
N GLY A 75 0.67 -6.22 -24.59
CA GLY A 75 0.02 -5.96 -25.87
C GLY A 75 -1.47 -5.58 -25.76
N PRO A 76 -2.05 -4.98 -26.80
CA PRO A 76 -3.45 -4.53 -26.78
C PRO A 76 -4.48 -5.65 -26.62
N ALA A 77 -4.13 -6.88 -27.01
CA ALA A 77 -5.00 -8.03 -26.90
C ALA A 77 -5.29 -8.40 -25.43
N ALA A 78 -4.28 -8.31 -24.56
CA ALA A 78 -4.44 -8.58 -23.13
C ALA A 78 -5.45 -7.62 -22.49
N ALA A 79 -5.36 -6.32 -22.81
CA ALA A 79 -6.29 -5.31 -22.31
C ALA A 79 -7.73 -5.54 -22.78
N ARG A 80 -7.94 -5.99 -24.02
CA ARG A 80 -9.30 -6.23 -24.56
C ARG A 80 -9.99 -7.44 -23.95
N HIS A 81 -9.25 -8.50 -23.64
CA HIS A 81 -9.80 -9.75 -23.09
C HIS A 81 -9.83 -9.78 -21.56
N ALA A 82 -9.42 -8.70 -20.91
CA ALA A 82 -9.42 -8.61 -19.47
C ALA A 82 -10.84 -8.61 -18.89
N ARG A 83 -10.95 -9.13 -17.66
CA ARG A 83 -12.21 -9.17 -16.91
C ARG A 83 -12.52 -7.81 -16.28
N TRP A 84 -12.79 -6.81 -17.12
CA TRP A 84 -13.00 -5.41 -16.71
C TRP A 84 -14.00 -5.23 -15.57
N GLY A 85 -15.14 -5.92 -15.59
CA GLY A 85 -16.14 -5.81 -14.52
C GLY A 85 -15.59 -6.23 -13.15
N HIS A 86 -14.86 -7.36 -13.09
CA HIS A 86 -14.24 -7.80 -11.85
C HIS A 86 -13.08 -6.88 -11.44
N GLY A 87 -12.26 -6.44 -12.40
CA GLY A 87 -11.17 -5.49 -12.15
C GLY A 87 -11.67 -4.15 -11.61
N LEU A 88 -12.74 -3.60 -12.19
CA LEU A 88 -13.37 -2.36 -11.72
C LEU A 88 -14.04 -2.53 -10.36
N MET A 89 -14.65 -3.69 -10.08
CA MET A 89 -15.26 -3.96 -8.78
C MET A 89 -14.20 -4.03 -7.68
N VAL A 90 -13.13 -4.81 -7.88
CA VAL A 90 -12.04 -4.93 -6.92
C VAL A 90 -11.28 -3.61 -6.79
N GLY A 91 -10.99 -2.94 -7.90
CA GLY A 91 -10.32 -1.63 -7.91
C GLY A 91 -11.16 -0.53 -7.26
N GLY A 92 -12.45 -0.47 -7.54
CA GLY A 92 -13.35 0.53 -6.95
C GLY A 92 -13.58 0.30 -5.46
N MET A 93 -13.84 -0.94 -5.05
CA MET A 93 -14.09 -1.27 -3.64
C MET A 93 -12.82 -1.24 -2.78
N GLY A 94 -11.69 -1.71 -3.30
CA GLY A 94 -10.40 -1.69 -2.58
C GLY A 94 -9.70 -0.34 -2.73
N PHE A 95 -9.18 -0.05 -3.93
CA PHE A 95 -8.40 1.17 -4.15
C PHE A 95 -9.23 2.45 -4.11
N GLY A 96 -10.43 2.45 -4.68
CA GLY A 96 -11.27 3.64 -4.77
C GLY A 96 -11.81 4.08 -3.40
N LEU A 97 -12.53 3.18 -2.74
CA LEU A 97 -13.09 3.45 -1.42
C LEU A 97 -12.00 3.64 -0.35
N GLY A 98 -10.96 2.81 -0.37
CA GLY A 98 -9.81 2.94 0.53
C GLY A 98 -9.10 4.28 0.39
N ALA A 99 -8.78 4.68 -0.84
CA ALA A 99 -8.14 5.98 -1.09
C ALA A 99 -9.06 7.17 -0.73
N PHE A 100 -10.37 7.04 -0.92
CA PHE A 100 -11.32 8.07 -0.49
C PHE A 100 -11.36 8.21 1.02
N PHE A 101 -11.47 7.10 1.77
CA PHE A 101 -11.44 7.14 3.22
C PHE A 101 -10.12 7.68 3.76
N LEU A 102 -9.00 7.33 3.15
CA LEU A 102 -7.68 7.86 3.51
C LEU A 102 -7.62 9.39 3.34
N LEU A 103 -8.08 9.92 2.20
CA LEU A 103 -8.11 11.37 1.95
C LEU A 103 -9.12 12.10 2.83
N LYS A 104 -10.28 11.50 3.09
CA LYS A 104 -11.28 12.06 4.00
C LYS A 104 -10.78 12.10 5.43
N ALA A 105 -10.04 11.08 5.87
CA ALA A 105 -9.35 11.10 7.15
C ALA A 105 -8.35 12.25 7.20
N GLN A 106 -7.52 12.39 6.16
CA GLN A 106 -6.51 13.43 6.11
C GLN A 106 -7.11 14.83 6.15
N ALA A 107 -8.24 15.05 5.46
CA ALA A 107 -8.97 16.31 5.49
C ALA A 107 -9.60 16.66 6.86
N LEU A 108 -9.80 15.67 7.73
CA LEU A 108 -10.39 15.85 9.07
C LEU A 108 -9.36 15.85 10.19
N THR A 109 -8.11 15.47 9.91
CA THR A 109 -7.01 15.42 10.87
C THR A 109 -5.79 16.08 10.23
N ASP A 110 -4.67 15.35 10.14
CA ASP A 110 -3.45 15.78 9.49
C ASP A 110 -2.79 14.58 8.80
N PRO A 111 -1.85 14.79 7.87
CA PRO A 111 -1.22 13.71 7.13
C PRO A 111 -0.32 12.81 7.99
N VAL A 112 0.23 13.32 9.10
CA VAL A 112 1.09 12.53 10.00
C VAL A 112 0.25 11.49 10.74
N THR A 113 -0.89 11.91 11.32
CA THR A 113 -1.83 11.01 11.98
C THR A 113 -2.34 9.93 11.03
N VAL A 114 -2.71 10.29 9.79
CA VAL A 114 -3.18 9.31 8.80
C VAL A 114 -2.07 8.36 8.38
N ALA A 115 -0.85 8.86 8.13
CA ALA A 115 0.28 8.01 7.78
C ALA A 115 0.62 7.01 8.90
N LEU A 116 0.54 7.45 10.16
CA LEU A 116 0.75 6.60 11.32
C LEU A 116 -0.30 5.49 11.41
N ILE A 117 -1.58 5.82 11.28
CA ILE A 117 -2.66 4.80 11.27
C ILE A 117 -2.51 3.87 10.06
N ALA A 118 -2.19 4.40 8.88
CA ALA A 118 -1.99 3.62 7.67
C ALA A 118 -0.83 2.62 7.80
N SER A 119 0.21 2.95 8.57
CA SER A 119 1.32 2.02 8.86
C SER A 119 0.90 0.76 9.62
N ALA A 120 -0.30 0.76 10.24
CA ALA A 120 -0.89 -0.41 10.89
C ALA A 120 -1.60 -1.39 9.91
N SER A 121 -1.56 -1.15 8.59
CA SER A 121 -2.14 -2.04 7.57
C SER A 121 -1.73 -3.51 7.68
N PRO A 122 -0.46 -3.86 7.99
CA PRO A 122 -0.10 -5.26 8.21
C PRO A 122 -0.91 -5.91 9.33
N LEU A 123 -1.31 -5.15 10.36
CA LEU A 123 -2.16 -5.66 11.45
C LEU A 123 -3.56 -5.96 10.95
N ALA A 124 -4.18 -5.07 10.17
CA ALA A 124 -5.49 -5.32 9.59
C ALA A 124 -5.50 -6.55 8.67
N ALA A 125 -4.47 -6.69 7.81
CA ALA A 125 -4.33 -7.87 6.94
C ALA A 125 -4.27 -9.16 7.75
N THR A 126 -3.47 -9.19 8.81
CA THR A 126 -3.37 -10.37 9.67
C THR A 126 -4.66 -10.67 10.44
N LEU A 127 -5.42 -9.66 10.86
CA LEU A 127 -6.74 -9.84 11.49
C LEU A 127 -7.75 -10.41 10.49
N LEU A 128 -7.75 -9.94 9.23
CA LEU A 128 -8.59 -10.48 8.17
C LEU A 128 -8.23 -11.94 7.85
N GLU A 129 -6.93 -12.27 7.77
CA GLU A 129 -6.46 -13.65 7.60
C GLU A 129 -6.93 -14.57 8.73
N MET A 130 -6.90 -14.09 9.97
CA MET A 130 -7.41 -14.82 11.14
C MET A 130 -8.92 -15.01 11.08
N ALA A 131 -9.67 -13.97 10.72
CA ALA A 131 -11.12 -14.03 10.58
C ALA A 131 -11.54 -15.02 9.48
N GLN A 132 -10.76 -15.10 8.40
CA GLN A 132 -10.93 -16.06 7.31
C GLN A 132 -10.41 -17.47 7.66
N ARG A 133 -9.93 -17.70 8.89
CA ARG A 133 -9.31 -18.96 9.37
C ARG A 133 -8.13 -19.45 8.51
N SER A 134 -7.48 -18.54 7.78
CA SER A 134 -6.33 -18.85 6.92
C SER A 134 -5.04 -19.05 7.74
N ARG A 135 -4.97 -18.48 8.95
CA ARG A 135 -3.75 -18.49 9.79
C ARG A 135 -4.04 -18.83 11.25
N ARG A 136 -3.12 -19.55 11.90
CA ARG A 136 -3.14 -19.83 13.36
C ARG A 136 -2.23 -18.83 14.10
N LEU A 137 -2.72 -18.26 15.19
CA LEU A 137 -1.96 -17.33 16.04
C LEU A 137 -0.74 -18.01 16.67
N THR A 138 0.45 -17.53 16.36
CA THR A 138 1.68 -17.91 17.08
C THR A 138 1.97 -16.90 18.19
N PRO A 139 2.57 -17.31 19.33
CA PRO A 139 2.93 -16.38 20.40
C PRO A 139 3.84 -15.23 19.94
N GLY A 140 4.76 -15.50 19.01
CA GLY A 140 5.63 -14.46 18.43
C GLY A 140 4.88 -13.42 17.61
N PHE A 141 3.80 -13.82 16.93
CA PHE A 141 2.93 -12.88 16.22
C PHE A 141 2.17 -11.96 17.19
N VAL A 142 1.67 -12.50 18.31
CA VAL A 142 1.00 -11.70 19.35
C VAL A 142 1.95 -10.67 19.95
N LEU A 143 3.20 -11.05 20.21
CA LEU A 143 4.23 -10.11 20.67
C LEU A 143 4.52 -9.01 19.64
N GLY A 144 4.65 -9.36 18.36
CA GLY A 144 4.85 -8.39 17.28
C GLY A 144 3.67 -7.42 17.14
N LEU A 145 2.44 -7.94 17.23
CA LEU A 145 1.20 -7.15 17.24
C LEU A 145 1.18 -6.17 18.42
N ALA A 146 1.47 -6.64 19.64
CA ALA A 146 1.53 -5.80 20.83
C ALA A 146 2.61 -4.71 20.70
N ALA A 147 3.81 -5.06 20.23
CA ALA A 147 4.89 -4.10 20.02
C ALA A 147 4.53 -3.03 18.97
N SER A 148 3.85 -3.41 17.89
CA SER A 148 3.38 -2.48 16.85
C SER A 148 2.33 -1.50 17.38
N VAL A 149 1.35 -1.99 18.18
CA VAL A 149 0.34 -1.13 18.83
C VAL A 149 1.00 -0.15 19.81
N ILE A 150 1.96 -0.63 20.61
CA ILE A 150 2.70 0.22 21.55
C ILE A 150 3.52 1.28 20.79
N GLY A 151 4.21 0.89 19.71
CA GLY A 151 4.96 1.82 18.86
C GLY A 151 4.08 2.91 18.25
N GLY A 152 2.90 2.54 17.74
CA GLY A 152 1.91 3.49 17.24
C GLY A 152 1.40 4.44 18.33
N ALA A 153 1.09 3.90 19.51
CA ALA A 153 0.65 4.71 20.65
C ALA A 153 1.72 5.71 21.10
N VAL A 154 3.00 5.30 21.17
CA VAL A 154 4.13 6.17 21.52
C VAL A 154 4.33 7.27 20.48
N ALA A 155 4.24 6.94 19.18
CA ALA A 155 4.38 7.91 18.11
C ALA A 155 3.29 9.00 18.09
N THR A 156 2.12 8.74 18.68
CA THR A 156 0.98 9.67 18.70
C THR A 156 1.03 10.68 19.87
N GLN A 157 1.90 10.48 20.87
CA GLN A 157 1.88 11.31 22.11
C GLN A 157 2.36 12.75 21.92
N GLY A 158 2.94 13.11 20.76
CA GLY A 158 3.47 14.45 20.46
C GLY A 158 2.61 15.31 19.55
N THR A 159 1.49 14.79 19.03
CA THR A 159 0.65 15.52 18.07
C THR A 159 -0.35 16.41 18.82
N PRO A 160 -0.39 17.74 18.59
CA PRO A 160 -1.35 18.62 19.25
C PRO A 160 -2.75 18.21 18.82
N SER A 161 -3.52 17.66 19.76
CA SER A 161 -4.89 17.19 19.53
C SER A 161 -4.98 16.30 18.29
N ALA A 162 -4.49 15.06 18.39
CA ALA A 162 -5.04 14.01 17.52
C ALA A 162 -6.55 14.00 17.78
N ASP A 163 -7.31 14.69 16.93
CA ASP A 163 -8.76 14.66 16.93
C ASP A 163 -9.15 13.24 16.51
N LEU A 164 -9.06 12.33 17.49
CA LEU A 164 -9.46 10.92 17.46
C LEU A 164 -10.98 10.78 17.27
N GLY A 165 -11.62 11.76 16.65
CA GLY A 165 -12.99 11.74 16.20
C GLY A 165 -13.14 11.02 14.86
N MET A 166 -13.96 11.55 13.98
CA MET A 166 -14.34 10.89 12.73
C MET A 166 -13.16 10.62 11.77
N GLY A 167 -12.11 11.45 11.78
CA GLY A 167 -10.95 11.26 10.90
C GLY A 167 -10.18 9.97 11.18
N ALA A 168 -9.92 9.67 12.46
CA ALA A 168 -9.30 8.40 12.85
C ALA A 168 -10.15 7.18 12.45
N ALA A 169 -11.48 7.28 12.55
CA ALA A 169 -12.39 6.23 12.12
C ALA A 169 -12.30 5.99 10.59
N TYR A 170 -12.24 7.06 9.78
CA TYR A 170 -12.01 6.93 8.34
C TYR A 170 -10.63 6.35 8.01
N ALA A 171 -9.59 6.73 8.76
CA ALA A 171 -8.24 6.18 8.57
C ALA A 171 -8.24 4.67 8.86
N ILE A 172 -8.80 4.23 9.99
CA ILE A 172 -8.91 2.81 10.33
C ILE A 172 -9.74 2.07 9.28
N ALA A 173 -10.87 2.62 8.84
CA ALA A 173 -11.68 2.02 7.79
C ALA A 173 -10.88 1.84 6.49
N SER A 174 -10.09 2.84 6.08
CA SER A 174 -9.24 2.76 4.89
C SER A 174 -8.24 1.61 4.97
N VAL A 175 -7.67 1.40 6.16
CA VAL A 175 -6.68 0.36 6.44
C VAL A 175 -7.27 -1.04 6.23
N PHE A 176 -8.50 -1.27 6.69
CA PHE A 176 -9.18 -2.55 6.45
C PHE A 176 -9.62 -2.73 5.00
N VAL A 177 -9.91 -1.66 4.29
CA VAL A 177 -10.30 -1.72 2.87
C VAL A 177 -9.10 -2.02 1.96
N PHE A 178 -7.89 -1.59 2.35
CA PHE A 178 -6.65 -1.91 1.63
C PHE A 178 -6.10 -3.32 1.90
N ALA A 179 -6.47 -3.92 3.04
CA ALA A 179 -5.96 -5.19 3.53
C ALA A 179 -6.67 -6.40 2.89
#